data_AF-A0A4D7GZN4-F1
#
_entry.id   AF-A0A4D7GZN4-F1
#
_cell.length_a   1.000
_cell.length_b   1.000
_cell.length_c   1.000
_cell.angle_alpha   90.00
_cell.angle_beta   90.00
_cell.angle_gamma   90.00
#
_symmetry.space_group_name_H-M   'P 1'
#
loop_
_entity.id
_entity.type
_entity.pdbx_description
1 polymer ?
#
loop_
_entity_poly.entity_id
_entity_poly.type
_entity_poly.pdbx_seq_one_letter_code
_entity_poly.pdbx_strand_id
1 'polypeptide(L)'
;MRRRVGQWLPVVLLGLLVTIAAGSVGTPVAADGRSATGPSDVTSGVTPIDSCTTISEPGRYALTEDIENGGGTLLSRACIRIDAGDVVLDGDGHRVDGNGVSNTTGIAVTAADARNVTVTDLEVRDWHRGIDYRKSTCGRISTVTATNNTYGLSLERAAGIRVADSEPRRNIVGVETVRWVNRLSGVQAQRNQGTDVHRGFPSLRQLVAWTRC
;
A
#
# COMPACT_ATOMS: atom_id res chain seq x y z
N MET A 1 41.01 -38.16 -3.38
CA MET A 1 40.23 -39.21 -4.07
C MET A 1 40.08 -38.82 -5.53
N ARG A 2 40.44 -39.72 -6.45
CA ARG A 2 40.63 -39.48 -7.90
C ARG A 2 39.33 -39.65 -8.70
N ARG A 3 39.09 -38.72 -9.66
CA ARG A 3 38.42 -38.89 -10.98
C ARG A 3 36.91 -39.26 -10.93
N ARG A 4 36.03 -38.84 -11.84
CA ARG A 4 36.14 -38.75 -13.30
C ARG A 4 35.19 -37.69 -13.88
N VAL A 5 35.71 -36.99 -14.88
CA VAL A 5 35.00 -36.26 -15.94
C VAL A 5 34.24 -37.27 -16.80
N GLY A 6 33.03 -36.92 -17.25
CA GLY A 6 32.26 -37.65 -18.26
C GLY A 6 31.52 -36.67 -19.17
N GLN A 7 32.19 -36.23 -20.23
CA GLN A 7 31.59 -35.58 -21.40
C GLN A 7 30.76 -36.60 -22.18
N TRP A 8 29.55 -36.25 -22.60
CA TRP A 8 28.91 -36.81 -23.79
C TRP A 8 28.07 -35.72 -24.48
N LEU A 9 28.38 -35.47 -25.75
CA LEU A 9 27.71 -34.60 -26.72
C LEU A 9 27.43 -35.49 -27.96
N PRO A 10 26.58 -35.07 -28.91
CA PRO A 10 25.16 -35.39 -29.05
C PRO A 10 24.87 -36.45 -30.14
N VAL A 11 23.62 -36.92 -30.26
CA VAL A 11 23.17 -37.66 -31.46
C VAL A 11 22.04 -36.88 -32.13
N VAL A 12 22.32 -36.44 -33.36
CA VAL A 12 21.38 -35.88 -34.33
C VAL A 12 20.61 -37.02 -34.99
N LEU A 13 19.30 -36.88 -35.17
CA LEU A 13 18.54 -37.69 -36.10
C LEU A 13 17.57 -36.81 -36.90
N LEU A 14 17.91 -36.70 -38.19
CA LEU A 14 17.10 -36.15 -39.26
C LEU A 14 15.91 -37.09 -39.50
N GLY A 15 14.70 -36.54 -39.53
CA GLY A 15 13.49 -37.25 -39.94
C GLY A 15 12.61 -36.32 -40.77
N LEU A 16 12.82 -36.31 -42.08
CA LEU A 16 11.98 -35.61 -43.05
C LEU A 16 10.71 -36.45 -43.25
N LEU A 17 9.54 -35.90 -42.97
CA LEU A 17 8.25 -36.49 -43.34
C LEU A 17 7.44 -35.46 -44.12
N VAL A 18 7.37 -35.69 -45.43
CA VAL A 18 6.46 -35.03 -46.36
C VAL A 18 5.17 -35.83 -46.36
N THR A 19 4.06 -35.19 -46.01
CA THR A 19 2.72 -35.72 -46.27
C THR A 19 1.90 -34.67 -47.01
N ILE A 20 1.54 -35.01 -48.24
CA ILE A 20 0.60 -34.28 -49.10
C ILE A 20 -0.79 -34.79 -48.77
N ALA A 21 -1.74 -33.91 -48.46
CA ALA A 21 -3.16 -34.23 -48.57
C ALA A 21 -4.03 -32.99 -48.79
N ALA A 22 -4.58 -32.95 -50.02
CA ALA A 22 -5.88 -32.43 -50.45
C ALA A 22 -6.44 -31.14 -49.81
N GLY A 23 -6.52 -30.11 -50.65
CA GLY A 23 -7.28 -28.90 -50.37
C GLY A 23 -8.80 -29.11 -50.38
N SER A 24 -9.47 -28.31 -49.55
CA SER A 24 -10.87 -27.95 -49.69
C SER A 24 -10.94 -26.43 -49.88
N VAL A 25 -11.46 -25.98 -51.01
CA VAL A 25 -11.72 -24.56 -51.29
C VAL A 25 -12.87 -24.11 -50.39
N GLY A 26 -12.56 -23.37 -49.33
CA GLY A 26 -13.56 -22.68 -48.51
C GLY A 26 -14.00 -21.38 -49.20
N THR A 27 -15.30 -21.21 -49.37
CA THR A 27 -15.93 -19.96 -49.84
C THR A 27 -15.61 -18.79 -48.91
N PRO A 28 -15.32 -17.57 -49.41
CA PRO A 28 -15.23 -16.40 -48.55
C PRO A 28 -16.66 -16.00 -48.14
N VAL A 29 -17.04 -16.25 -46.90
CA VAL A 29 -18.22 -15.61 -46.29
C VAL A 29 -17.80 -14.19 -45.93
N ALA A 30 -18.44 -13.21 -46.55
CA ALA A 30 -18.32 -11.80 -46.19
C ALA A 30 -18.74 -11.63 -44.73
N ALA A 31 -17.76 -11.37 -43.85
CA ALA A 31 -18.04 -10.92 -42.50
C ALA A 31 -18.44 -9.44 -42.58
N ASP A 32 -19.74 -9.19 -42.48
CA ASP A 32 -20.29 -7.86 -42.24
C ASP A 32 -19.60 -7.23 -41.03
N GLY A 33 -19.16 -5.98 -41.22
CA GLY A 33 -18.52 -5.14 -40.22
C GLY A 33 -19.41 -4.89 -39.02
N ARG A 34 -19.38 -5.81 -38.05
CA ARG A 34 -19.65 -5.52 -36.66
C ARG A 34 -18.33 -5.54 -35.94
N SER A 35 -17.80 -4.35 -35.68
CA SER A 35 -16.89 -4.11 -34.58
C SER A 35 -17.44 -4.84 -33.36
N ALA A 36 -16.85 -6.00 -33.08
CA ALA A 36 -16.89 -6.56 -31.76
C ALA A 36 -16.05 -5.61 -30.90
N THR A 37 -16.68 -4.58 -30.38
CA THR A 37 -16.37 -4.13 -29.04
C THR A 37 -16.52 -5.40 -28.19
N GLY A 38 -15.40 -6.09 -27.97
CA GLY A 38 -15.28 -6.96 -26.82
C GLY A 38 -15.70 -6.17 -25.58
N PRO A 39 -15.99 -6.84 -24.44
CA PRO A 39 -16.05 -6.10 -23.20
C PRO A 39 -14.72 -5.34 -23.14
N SER A 40 -14.79 -4.01 -23.18
CA SER A 40 -13.66 -3.18 -22.81
C SER A 40 -13.37 -3.63 -21.40
N ASP A 41 -12.36 -4.48 -21.26
CA ASP A 41 -11.79 -4.80 -19.98
C ASP A 41 -11.29 -3.46 -19.48
N VAL A 42 -12.08 -2.85 -18.58
CA VAL A 42 -11.60 -1.77 -17.74
C VAL A 42 -10.60 -2.45 -16.83
N THR A 43 -9.41 -2.70 -17.35
CA THR A 43 -8.26 -3.02 -16.53
C THR A 43 -8.10 -1.83 -15.61
N SER A 44 -8.50 -2.09 -14.37
CA SER A 44 -8.82 -1.17 -13.29
C SER A 44 -7.87 0.03 -13.23
N GLY A 45 -8.43 1.24 -13.05
CA GLY A 45 -7.69 2.50 -12.87
C GLY A 45 -6.91 2.58 -11.54
N VAL A 46 -6.12 1.54 -11.26
CA VAL A 46 -5.25 1.38 -10.10
C VAL A 46 -3.81 1.48 -10.59
N THR A 47 -3.06 2.41 -10.00
CA THR A 47 -1.66 2.63 -10.31
C THR A 47 -0.80 1.72 -9.42
N PRO A 48 0.03 0.81 -9.98
CA PRO A 48 0.90 -0.05 -9.18
C PRO A 48 2.03 0.75 -8.53
N ILE A 49 2.45 0.32 -7.33
CA ILE A 49 3.59 0.86 -6.59
C ILE A 49 4.44 -0.31 -6.11
N ASP A 50 5.72 -0.29 -6.45
CA ASP A 50 6.71 -1.31 -6.10
C ASP A 50 7.85 -0.75 -5.24
N SER A 51 7.87 0.56 -5.03
CA SER A 51 8.97 1.28 -4.40
C SER A 51 8.51 2.57 -3.73
N CYS A 52 9.36 3.13 -2.86
CA CYS A 52 9.07 4.40 -2.18
C CYS A 52 8.79 5.50 -3.20
N THR A 53 7.65 6.18 -3.06
CA THR A 53 7.16 7.14 -4.05
C THR A 53 6.38 8.29 -3.43
N THR A 54 6.06 9.28 -4.25
CA THR A 54 5.10 10.34 -3.91
C THR A 54 3.84 10.20 -4.76
N ILE A 55 2.70 10.07 -4.08
CA ILE A 55 1.37 10.15 -4.67
C ILE A 55 0.92 11.61 -4.61
N SER A 56 0.94 12.31 -5.74
CA SER A 56 0.59 13.73 -5.84
C SER A 56 -0.76 13.99 -6.51
N GLU A 57 -1.47 12.93 -6.92
CA GLU A 57 -2.75 13.03 -7.62
C GLU A 57 -3.80 12.15 -6.94
N PRO A 58 -5.09 12.53 -6.98
CA PRO A 58 -6.19 11.67 -6.57
C PRO A 58 -6.21 10.37 -7.39
N GLY A 59 -6.58 9.25 -6.77
CA GLY A 59 -6.62 7.99 -7.46
C GLY A 59 -6.53 6.77 -6.55
N ARG A 60 -6.46 5.61 -7.18
CA ARG A 60 -6.25 4.32 -6.50
C ARG A 60 -4.84 3.83 -6.81
N TYR A 61 -4.15 3.39 -5.77
CA TYR A 61 -2.78 2.91 -5.83
C TYR A 61 -2.71 1.59 -5.08
N ALA A 62 -2.00 0.61 -5.63
CA ALA A 62 -1.83 -0.69 -4.99
C ALA A 62 -0.33 -1.02 -4.89
N LEU A 63 0.12 -1.49 -3.73
CA LEU A 63 1.43 -2.13 -3.66
C LEU A 63 1.42 -3.42 -4.47
N THR A 64 2.51 -3.70 -5.18
CA THR A 64 2.68 -4.94 -5.96
C THR A 64 3.81 -5.83 -5.44
N GLU A 65 4.61 -5.31 -4.51
CA GLU A 65 5.63 -6.05 -3.80
C GLU A 65 5.92 -5.42 -2.43
N ASP A 66 6.65 -6.15 -1.60
CA ASP A 66 7.13 -5.63 -0.32
C ASP A 66 8.25 -4.60 -0.55
N ILE A 67 8.14 -3.43 0.08
CA ILE A 67 9.22 -2.45 0.13
C ILE A 67 10.08 -2.78 1.35
N GLU A 68 11.31 -3.26 1.10
CA GLU A 68 12.19 -3.77 2.13
C GLU A 68 13.27 -2.76 2.57
N ASN A 69 13.73 -2.87 3.82
CA ASN A 69 14.90 -2.14 4.36
C ASN A 69 14.85 -0.62 4.16
N GLY A 70 13.66 -0.03 4.24
CA GLY A 70 13.40 1.39 4.10
C GLY A 70 13.38 1.91 2.66
N GLY A 71 13.57 1.06 1.64
CA GLY A 71 13.47 1.44 0.22
C GLY A 71 14.34 2.64 -0.18
N GLY A 72 15.49 2.82 0.47
CA GLY A 72 16.39 3.97 0.24
C GLY A 72 15.94 5.30 0.89
N THR A 73 14.98 5.25 1.81
CA THR A 73 14.47 6.44 2.52
C THR A 73 15.55 7.09 3.37
N LEU A 74 15.77 8.38 3.14
CA LEU A 74 16.71 9.19 3.92
C LEU A 74 16.14 9.59 5.28
N LEU A 75 17.03 9.93 6.21
CA LEU A 75 16.67 10.54 7.50
C LEU A 75 15.64 11.67 7.32
N SER A 76 14.66 11.72 8.23
CA SER A 76 13.60 12.73 8.23
C SER A 76 12.69 12.74 7.00
N ARG A 77 12.63 11.65 6.21
CA ARG A 77 11.72 11.51 5.07
C ARG A 77 10.72 10.36 5.26
N ALA A 78 9.73 10.35 4.39
CA ALA A 78 8.78 9.26 4.25
C ALA A 78 9.12 8.38 3.05
N CYS A 79 8.84 7.08 3.12
CA CYS A 79 8.92 6.18 1.97
C CYS A 79 7.78 6.44 0.99
N ILE A 80 6.53 6.27 1.43
CA ILE A 80 5.35 6.63 0.65
C ILE A 80 4.81 7.95 1.19
N ARG A 81 4.79 8.97 0.35
CA ARG A 81 4.24 10.29 0.67
C ARG A 81 2.96 10.53 -0.13
N ILE A 82 1.88 10.82 0.56
CA ILE A 82 0.58 11.15 -0.03
C ILE A 82 0.33 12.65 0.10
N ASP A 83 0.42 13.33 -1.03
CA ASP A 83 0.33 14.77 -1.20
C ASP A 83 -0.90 15.19 -2.03
N ALA A 84 -1.96 14.38 -1.96
CA ALA A 84 -3.26 14.66 -2.52
C ALA A 84 -4.39 14.19 -1.58
N GLY A 85 -5.58 14.77 -1.74
CA GLY A 85 -6.82 14.20 -1.22
C GLY A 85 -7.41 13.16 -2.17
N ASP A 86 -8.47 12.47 -1.74
CA ASP A 86 -9.18 11.47 -2.55
C ASP A 86 -8.26 10.36 -3.09
N VAL A 87 -7.37 9.88 -2.22
CA VAL A 87 -6.42 8.80 -2.50
C VAL A 87 -6.84 7.54 -1.77
N VAL A 88 -6.77 6.40 -2.46
CA VAL A 88 -6.76 5.08 -1.84
C VAL A 88 -5.40 4.46 -2.09
N LEU A 89 -4.64 4.24 -1.02
CA LEU A 89 -3.46 3.37 -1.02
C LEU A 89 -3.88 2.02 -0.43
N ASP A 90 -3.91 1.02 -1.29
CA ASP A 90 -4.12 -0.37 -0.96
C ASP A 90 -2.76 -1.08 -0.90
N GLY A 91 -2.48 -1.83 0.15
CA GLY A 91 -1.27 -2.63 0.20
C GLY A 91 -1.39 -3.99 -0.44
N ASP A 92 -2.61 -4.48 -0.73
CA ASP A 92 -2.83 -5.84 -1.24
C ASP A 92 -2.09 -6.92 -0.40
N GLY A 93 -1.98 -6.68 0.92
CA GLY A 93 -1.27 -7.55 1.87
C GLY A 93 0.26 -7.37 1.93
N HIS A 94 0.84 -6.46 1.15
CA HIS A 94 2.27 -6.19 1.12
C HIS A 94 2.78 -5.36 2.31
N ARG A 95 4.11 -5.35 2.44
CA ARG A 95 4.83 -4.69 3.53
C ARG A 95 5.50 -3.40 3.09
N VAL A 96 5.53 -2.43 4.01
CA VAL A 96 6.44 -1.28 3.97
C VAL A 96 7.38 -1.41 5.17
N ASP A 97 8.50 -2.10 4.97
CA ASP A 97 9.53 -2.35 5.98
C ASP A 97 10.60 -1.25 5.98
N GLY A 98 10.87 -0.73 7.16
CA GLY A 98 11.91 0.25 7.43
C GLY A 98 13.23 -0.38 7.81
N ASN A 99 14.07 0.38 8.51
CA ASN A 99 15.37 -0.05 9.00
C ASN A 99 15.70 0.55 10.39
N GLY A 100 14.66 0.94 11.15
CA GLY A 100 14.77 1.48 12.51
C GLY A 100 15.35 2.89 12.58
N VAL A 101 15.40 3.62 11.47
CA VAL A 101 16.05 4.93 11.42
C VAL A 101 15.18 6.03 12.05
N SER A 102 15.76 6.80 12.97
CA SER A 102 15.09 7.91 13.66
C SER A 102 14.52 8.95 12.70
N ASN A 103 13.36 9.49 13.06
CA ASN A 103 12.62 10.53 12.33
C ASN A 103 12.13 10.15 10.92
N THR A 104 12.22 8.89 10.51
CA THR A 104 11.63 8.40 9.25
C THR A 104 10.15 8.06 9.40
N THR A 105 9.44 7.97 8.27
CA THR A 105 8.04 7.55 8.23
C THR A 105 7.83 6.51 7.13
N GLY A 106 7.07 5.44 7.39
CA GLY A 106 6.69 4.49 6.34
C GLY A 106 5.74 5.14 5.34
N ILE A 107 4.56 5.53 5.82
CA ILE A 107 3.51 6.15 5.01
C ILE A 107 3.10 7.48 5.65
N ALA A 108 3.19 8.57 4.90
CA ALA A 108 2.86 9.90 5.40
C ALA A 108 1.80 10.58 4.53
N VAL A 109 0.68 10.98 5.13
CA VAL A 109 -0.30 11.88 4.50
C VAL A 109 0.06 13.30 4.90
N THR A 110 0.63 14.05 3.96
CA THR A 110 1.30 15.34 4.24
C THR A 110 0.76 16.55 3.51
N ALA A 111 -0.10 16.37 2.50
CA ALA A 111 -0.80 17.49 1.90
C ALA A 111 -1.61 18.25 2.98
N ALA A 112 -1.38 19.55 3.06
CA ALA A 112 -2.14 20.42 3.95
C ALA A 112 -3.63 20.30 3.58
N ASP A 113 -4.46 20.00 4.57
CA ASP A 113 -5.90 19.82 4.42
C ASP A 113 -6.30 18.66 3.49
N ALA A 114 -5.40 17.68 3.29
CA ALA A 114 -5.72 16.44 2.60
C ALA A 114 -6.98 15.81 3.21
N ARG A 115 -7.96 15.49 2.36
CA ARG A 115 -9.24 14.92 2.77
C ARG A 115 -9.45 13.58 2.08
N ASN A 116 -10.16 12.66 2.75
CA ASN A 116 -10.60 11.41 2.16
C ASN A 116 -9.43 10.53 1.63
N VAL A 117 -8.36 10.45 2.42
CA VAL A 117 -7.24 9.53 2.15
C VAL A 117 -7.45 8.23 2.91
N THR A 118 -7.47 7.11 2.19
CA THR A 118 -7.55 5.76 2.73
C THR A 118 -6.22 5.05 2.59
N VAL A 119 -5.71 4.47 3.67
CA VAL A 119 -4.59 3.53 3.67
C VAL A 119 -5.09 2.21 4.23
N THR A 120 -4.96 1.12 3.47
CA THR A 120 -5.57 -0.17 3.83
C THR A 120 -4.75 -1.39 3.43
N ASP A 121 -5.01 -2.51 4.10
CA ASP A 121 -4.53 -3.85 3.76
C ASP A 121 -3.00 -3.97 3.60
N LEU A 122 -2.27 -3.57 4.64
CA LEU A 122 -0.81 -3.61 4.62
C LEU A 122 -0.19 -3.84 6.00
N GLU A 123 1.07 -4.27 5.99
CA GLU A 123 1.95 -4.23 7.16
C GLU A 123 2.96 -3.09 7.03
N VAL A 124 3.15 -2.31 8.09
CA VAL A 124 4.18 -1.27 8.16
C VAL A 124 5.02 -1.47 9.42
N ARG A 125 6.34 -1.58 9.24
CA ARG A 125 7.22 -1.94 10.35
C ARG A 125 8.59 -1.28 10.34
N ASP A 126 9.19 -1.21 11.51
CA ASP A 126 10.57 -0.76 11.70
C ASP A 126 10.82 0.70 11.24
N TRP A 127 9.82 1.57 11.40
CA TRP A 127 9.91 3.03 11.18
C TRP A 127 9.87 3.81 12.49
N HIS A 128 10.32 5.07 12.49
CA HIS A 128 10.00 5.94 13.62
C HIS A 128 8.49 6.20 13.70
N ARG A 129 7.84 6.52 12.58
CA ARG A 129 6.36 6.52 12.45
C ARG A 129 5.93 5.53 11.37
N GLY A 130 5.06 4.58 11.70
CA GLY A 130 4.51 3.64 10.72
C GLY A 130 3.63 4.37 9.70
N ILE A 131 2.44 4.79 10.14
CA ILE A 131 1.54 5.66 9.37
C ILE A 131 1.37 7.00 10.08
N ASP A 132 1.56 8.10 9.37
CA ASP A 132 1.40 9.47 9.88
C ASP A 132 0.36 10.25 9.08
N TYR A 133 -0.79 10.55 9.69
CA TYR A 133 -1.78 11.49 9.17
C TYR A 133 -1.54 12.86 9.80
N ARG A 134 -1.10 13.84 8.99
CA ARG A 134 -0.74 15.17 9.49
C ARG A 134 -1.57 16.26 8.83
N LYS A 135 -2.27 17.06 9.64
CA LYS A 135 -3.17 18.15 9.15
C LYS A 135 -4.20 17.67 8.09
N SER A 136 -4.75 16.48 8.27
CA SER A 136 -5.69 15.86 7.32
C SER A 136 -7.05 15.57 7.95
N THR A 137 -8.09 15.40 7.12
CA THR A 137 -9.46 15.19 7.59
C THR A 137 -10.18 14.04 6.88
N CYS A 138 -11.16 13.43 7.55
CA CYS A 138 -12.03 12.41 6.96
C CYS A 138 -11.32 11.24 6.28
N GLY A 139 -10.14 10.87 6.77
CA GLY A 139 -9.38 9.72 6.28
C GLY A 139 -9.80 8.40 6.91
N ARG A 140 -9.28 7.31 6.36
CA ARG A 140 -9.48 5.96 6.86
C ARG A 140 -8.15 5.19 6.92
N ILE A 141 -7.94 4.48 8.02
CA ILE A 141 -6.90 3.46 8.15
C ILE A 141 -7.64 2.15 8.43
N SER A 142 -7.47 1.11 7.62
CA SER A 142 -8.14 -0.17 7.89
C SER A 142 -7.34 -1.41 7.53
N THR A 143 -7.51 -2.50 8.28
CA THR A 143 -6.79 -3.76 8.02
C THR A 143 -5.27 -3.53 7.94
N VAL A 144 -4.74 -2.81 8.92
CA VAL A 144 -3.32 -2.45 8.98
C VAL A 144 -2.67 -3.11 10.17
N THR A 145 -1.54 -3.76 9.93
CA THR A 145 -0.62 -4.17 10.99
C THR A 145 0.51 -3.13 11.09
N ALA A 146 0.62 -2.44 12.23
CA ALA A 146 1.73 -1.53 12.48
C ALA A 146 2.60 -2.09 13.61
N THR A 147 3.85 -2.49 13.32
CA THR A 147 4.70 -3.19 14.29
C THR A 147 6.12 -2.65 14.37
N ASN A 148 6.73 -2.72 15.57
CA ASN A 148 8.11 -2.28 15.81
C ASN A 148 8.41 -0.82 15.42
N ASN A 149 7.40 0.05 15.47
CA ASN A 149 7.59 1.48 15.25
C ASN A 149 7.75 2.23 16.57
N THR A 150 8.31 3.43 16.58
CA THR A 150 8.15 4.31 17.75
C THR A 150 6.67 4.70 17.90
N TYR A 151 6.03 5.11 16.80
CA TYR A 151 4.58 5.33 16.75
C TYR A 151 4.00 4.43 15.66
N GLY A 152 3.08 3.54 16.02
CA GLY A 152 2.41 2.68 15.05
C GLY A 152 1.53 3.50 14.09
N LEU A 153 0.50 4.13 14.66
CA LEU A 153 -0.42 5.03 13.95
C LEU A 153 -0.40 6.42 14.61
N SER A 154 0.08 7.42 13.90
CA SER A 154 0.18 8.82 14.33
C SER A 154 -0.89 9.67 13.64
N LEU A 155 -1.80 10.27 14.41
CA LEU A 155 -2.85 11.17 13.93
C LEU A 155 -2.58 12.60 14.45
N GLU A 156 -1.57 13.25 13.89
CA GLU A 156 -1.09 14.56 14.35
C GLU A 156 -1.90 15.71 13.73
N ARG A 157 -2.70 16.38 14.56
CA ARG A 157 -3.57 17.48 14.10
C ARG A 157 -4.52 17.04 12.97
N ALA A 158 -4.89 15.75 12.96
CA ALA A 158 -5.84 15.14 12.04
C ALA A 158 -7.20 14.91 12.72
N ALA A 159 -8.30 15.11 11.99
CA ALA A 159 -9.65 15.09 12.53
C ALA A 159 -10.60 14.20 11.71
N GLY A 160 -11.51 13.50 12.39
CA GLY A 160 -12.48 12.64 11.72
C GLY A 160 -11.86 11.41 11.04
N ILE A 161 -10.65 11.01 11.45
CA ILE A 161 -10.00 9.79 10.97
C ILE A 161 -10.69 8.58 11.58
N ARG A 162 -11.01 7.60 10.74
CA ARG A 162 -11.57 6.30 11.14
C ARG A 162 -10.48 5.23 11.06
N VAL A 163 -10.09 4.67 12.20
CA VAL A 163 -9.20 3.50 12.26
C VAL A 163 -10.05 2.27 12.54
N ALA A 164 -10.00 1.29 11.66
CA ALA A 164 -10.83 0.09 11.71
C ALA A 164 -10.02 -1.18 11.56
N ASP A 165 -10.25 -2.20 12.41
CA ASP A 165 -9.72 -3.55 12.20
C ASP A 165 -8.18 -3.58 12.01
N SER A 166 -7.48 -2.73 12.76
CA SER A 166 -6.02 -2.59 12.71
C SER A 166 -5.37 -3.10 13.98
N GLU A 167 -4.13 -3.59 13.86
CA GLU A 167 -3.34 -4.12 14.96
C GLU A 167 -2.01 -3.35 15.13
N PRO A 168 -2.02 -2.20 15.84
CA PRO A 168 -0.80 -1.53 16.29
C PRO A 168 -0.20 -2.32 17.46
N ARG A 169 0.88 -3.08 17.20
CA ARG A 169 1.51 -3.94 18.20
C ARG A 169 3.01 -3.76 18.30
N ARG A 170 3.60 -4.01 19.47
CA ARG A 170 5.07 -3.94 19.64
C ARG A 170 5.68 -2.59 19.22
N ASN A 171 4.90 -1.51 19.27
CA ASN A 171 5.39 -0.15 19.08
C ASN A 171 5.75 0.46 20.44
N ILE A 172 6.41 1.62 20.47
CA ILE A 172 6.51 2.39 21.73
C ILE A 172 5.12 2.97 22.06
N VAL A 173 4.48 3.63 21.09
CA VAL A 173 3.10 4.08 21.12
C VAL A 173 2.32 3.38 20.02
N GLY A 174 1.22 2.70 20.36
CA GLY A 174 0.38 1.99 19.38
C GLY A 174 -0.38 2.97 18.48
N VAL A 175 -1.30 3.73 19.07
CA VAL A 175 -2.06 4.80 18.39
C VAL A 175 -1.90 6.11 19.13
N GLU A 176 -1.53 7.17 18.43
CA GLU A 176 -1.52 8.52 18.95
C GLU A 176 -2.59 9.37 18.26
N THR A 177 -3.52 9.95 19.04
CA THR A 177 -4.54 10.87 18.54
C THR A 177 -4.45 12.19 19.29
N VAL A 178 -4.00 13.26 18.63
CA VAL A 178 -3.77 14.56 19.29
C VAL A 178 -4.74 15.60 18.74
N ARG A 179 -5.51 16.24 19.64
CA ARG A 179 -6.29 17.47 19.44
C ARG A 179 -7.65 17.38 18.72
N TRP A 180 -8.13 16.20 18.27
CA TRP A 180 -9.42 16.08 17.56
C TRP A 180 -10.13 14.73 17.77
N VAL A 181 -11.43 14.69 17.42
CA VAL A 181 -12.27 13.49 17.53
C VAL A 181 -11.95 12.53 16.38
N ASN A 182 -11.27 11.43 16.69
CA ASN A 182 -11.03 10.30 15.79
C ASN A 182 -11.75 9.05 16.31
N ARG A 183 -12.20 8.19 15.40
CA ARG A 183 -12.94 6.96 15.75
C ARG A 183 -12.05 5.75 15.57
N LEU A 184 -11.94 4.95 16.63
CA LEU A 184 -11.25 3.66 16.61
C LEU A 184 -12.32 2.57 16.79
N SER A 185 -12.33 1.56 15.92
CA SER A 185 -13.24 0.41 15.98
C SER A 185 -12.50 -0.87 15.60
N GLY A 186 -12.66 -1.96 16.34
CA GLY A 186 -11.93 -3.21 16.03
C GLY A 186 -10.39 -3.10 16.15
N VAL A 187 -9.88 -2.03 16.76
CA VAL A 187 -8.43 -1.82 16.93
C VAL A 187 -7.91 -2.69 18.07
N GLN A 188 -6.95 -3.56 17.76
CA GLN A 188 -6.28 -4.44 18.71
C GLN A 188 -4.88 -3.90 19.02
N ALA A 189 -4.80 -2.81 19.78
CA ALA A 189 -3.51 -2.27 20.21
C ALA A 189 -2.96 -3.12 21.37
N GLN A 190 -1.84 -3.82 21.17
CA GLN A 190 -1.32 -4.76 22.14
C GLN A 190 0.20 -4.87 22.15
N ARG A 191 0.76 -5.18 23.33
CA ARG A 191 2.22 -5.37 23.50
C ARG A 191 3.03 -4.13 23.10
N ASN A 192 2.45 -2.93 23.17
CA ASN A 192 3.20 -1.68 22.98
C ASN A 192 3.95 -1.35 24.28
N GLN A 193 5.18 -0.83 24.17
CA GLN A 193 6.09 -0.67 25.31
C GLN A 193 5.71 0.51 26.22
N GLY A 194 5.13 1.56 25.66
CA GLY A 194 4.76 2.78 26.38
C GLY A 194 3.25 2.94 26.56
N THR A 195 2.50 3.05 25.47
CA THR A 195 1.05 3.25 25.53
C THR A 195 0.36 2.63 24.32
N ASP A 196 -0.71 1.88 24.55
CA ASP A 196 -1.49 1.28 23.46
C ASP A 196 -2.27 2.34 22.66
N VAL A 197 -3.00 3.23 23.36
CA VAL A 197 -3.73 4.34 22.74
C VAL A 197 -3.54 5.62 23.56
N HIS A 198 -2.87 6.62 23.00
CA HIS A 198 -2.71 7.94 23.58
C HIS A 198 -3.72 8.93 22.97
N ARG A 199 -4.60 9.51 23.80
CA ARG A 199 -5.55 10.56 23.38
C ARG A 199 -5.17 11.89 24.03
N GLY A 200 -4.69 12.84 23.24
CA GLY A 200 -4.46 14.21 23.71
C GLY A 200 -5.79 14.93 23.97
N PHE A 201 -5.89 15.67 25.08
CA PHE A 201 -7.11 16.42 25.43
C PHE A 201 -7.44 17.49 24.38
N PRO A 202 -8.67 17.53 23.83
CA PRO A 202 -9.10 18.65 23.00
C PRO A 202 -9.28 19.89 23.87
N SER A 203 -8.85 21.06 23.39
CA SER A 203 -9.17 22.31 24.07
C SER A 203 -10.65 22.65 23.90
N LEU A 204 -11.29 23.26 24.91
CA LEU A 204 -12.72 23.61 24.91
C LEU A 204 -13.17 24.46 23.70
N ARG A 205 -12.25 25.16 23.03
CA ARG A 205 -12.51 25.95 21.80
C ARG A 205 -12.65 25.10 20.53
N GLN A 206 -12.37 23.81 20.57
CA GLN A 206 -12.36 22.91 19.40
C GLN A 206 -13.63 22.06 19.23
N LEU A 207 -14.57 22.12 20.18
CA LEU A 207 -15.84 21.38 20.12
C LEU A 207 -16.83 21.93 19.07
N VAL A 208 -16.61 23.12 18.52
CA VAL A 208 -17.59 23.83 17.68
C VAL A 208 -17.17 23.93 16.19
N ALA A 209 -15.95 23.51 15.83
CA ALA A 209 -15.54 23.47 14.43
C ALA A 209 -15.92 22.12 13.82
N TRP A 210 -17.01 22.14 13.06
CA TRP A 210 -17.51 21.10 12.18
C TRP A 210 -16.40 20.26 11.51
N THR A 211 -16.61 18.95 11.45
CA THR A 211 -16.21 18.17 10.27
C THR A 211 -17.20 17.02 10.11
N ARG A 212 -18.26 17.25 9.32
CA ARG A 212 -19.06 16.15 8.77
C ARG A 212 -18.18 15.41 7.76
N CYS A 213 -17.50 14.40 8.27
CA CYS A 213 -17.27 13.15 7.56
C CYS A 213 -18.50 12.24 7.76
#